data_AF-A0A7J8Y289-F1
#
_entry.id   AF-A0A7J8Y289-F1
#
_cell.length_a   1.000
_cell.length_b   1.000
_cell.length_c   1.000
_cell.angle_alpha   90.00
_cell.angle_beta   90.00
_cell.angle_gamma   90.00
#
_symmetry.space_group_name_H-M   'P 1'
#
loop_
_entity.id
_entity.type
_entity.pdbx_description
1 polymer ?
#
loop_
_entity_poly.entity_id
_entity_poly.type
_entity_poly.pdbx_seq_one_letter_code
_entity_poly.pdbx_strand_id
1 'polypeptide(L)'
;MATDATPTVPLADVMKASIRPDIVTFVHDNISKNSRQPYAVSKRAGHQTSAESWGTGRAVSRIPRVPGGGTHRAGQGAFGNMCRGGRMFAPTKIWRRWHRKINVNQKRYAVASAIAASAVPSLVMARGHRIEAVPEMPLVISDAVESVEKTSGAIKVLKQIGAYPDVEKAKDSQGIRPGKGKMRNRRYISRKGPLIVYGTEGAKLVKAFRNIPGVEVANVERLNLLKLAPGGHLGRFIIWTKSAYEKLDTIYGSFDKPSVKKKGYVLPRSKMVNADLGRIINSDEVQSVVKPIKKEIKRAPLKKNPLKNLNAMLKLNPYAKTARRMSLLAEAQRVKAKKEKLDKKRKPISKEEATAIKSAGKAWYQTMISDSDYTEFENFSKWLGVSQ
;
A
#
# COMPACT_ATOMS: atom_id res chain seq x y z
N MET A 1 4.79 45.11 43.76
CA MET A 1 5.60 45.19 42.53
C MET A 1 5.40 43.89 41.77
N ALA A 2 4.63 43.92 40.68
CA ALA A 2 4.38 42.75 39.83
C ALA A 2 5.56 42.58 38.87
N THR A 3 6.44 41.62 39.13
CA THR A 3 7.65 41.35 38.37
C THR A 3 7.32 40.58 37.08
N ASP A 4 7.58 41.22 35.94
CA ASP A 4 7.83 40.67 34.60
C ASP A 4 7.03 39.43 34.16
N ALA A 5 5.75 39.62 33.82
CA ALA A 5 5.03 38.66 32.98
C ALA A 5 5.63 38.70 31.56
N THR A 6 6.15 37.56 31.09
CA THR A 6 6.54 37.41 29.69
C THR A 6 5.33 37.71 28.78
N PRO A 7 5.49 38.52 27.71
CA PRO A 7 4.37 38.92 26.88
C PRO A 7 3.75 37.70 26.18
N THR A 8 2.49 37.41 26.47
CA THR A 8 1.72 36.32 25.86
C THR A 8 0.93 36.81 24.64
N VAL A 9 0.70 35.91 23.67
CA VAL A 9 -0.08 36.20 22.46
C VAL A 9 -1.13 35.10 22.29
N PRO A 10 -2.40 35.43 21.97
CA PRO A 10 -3.44 34.44 21.78
C PRO A 10 -3.12 33.51 20.60
N LEU A 11 -3.53 32.24 20.71
CA LEU A 11 -3.35 31.26 19.63
C LEU A 11 -4.19 31.67 18.40
N ALA A 12 -3.51 32.02 17.31
CA ALA A 12 -4.12 32.38 16.04
C ALA A 12 -5.04 31.27 15.50
N ASP A 13 -6.20 31.64 14.95
CA ASP A 13 -7.22 30.64 14.53
C ASP A 13 -6.75 29.76 13.37
N VAL A 14 -5.79 30.23 12.57
CA VAL A 14 -5.15 29.42 11.52
C VAL A 14 -4.44 28.18 12.08
N MET A 15 -3.97 28.23 13.34
CA MET A 15 -3.35 27.07 14.01
C MET A 15 -4.36 25.99 14.39
N LYS A 16 -5.64 26.34 14.49
CA LYS A 16 -6.76 25.43 14.77
C LYS A 16 -7.38 24.85 13.50
N ALA A 17 -6.91 25.26 12.31
CA ALA A 17 -7.44 24.79 11.05
C ALA A 17 -7.26 23.26 10.89
N SER A 18 -8.20 22.61 10.20
CA SER A 18 -8.13 21.15 10.01
C SER A 18 -6.91 20.74 9.20
N ILE A 19 -6.17 19.75 9.73
CA ILE A 19 -4.94 19.24 9.12
C ILE A 19 -5.30 18.24 8.02
N ARG A 20 -4.96 18.58 6.76
CA ARG A 20 -5.31 17.85 5.52
C ARG A 20 -4.05 17.47 4.72
N PRO A 21 -3.39 16.34 5.04
CA PRO A 21 -2.19 15.87 4.32
C PRO A 21 -2.44 15.63 2.82
N ASP A 22 -3.63 15.19 2.46
CA ASP A 22 -4.06 14.92 1.09
C ASP A 22 -4.03 16.18 0.21
N ILE A 23 -4.62 17.28 0.70
CA ILE A 23 -4.63 18.57 0.00
C ILE A 23 -3.22 19.12 -0.08
N VAL A 24 -2.45 19.03 1.00
CA VAL A 24 -1.07 19.54 1.06
C VAL A 24 -0.18 18.83 0.06
N THR A 25 -0.25 17.50 -0.01
CA THR A 25 0.54 16.70 -0.96
C THR A 25 0.16 17.02 -2.40
N PHE A 26 -1.14 17.04 -2.70
CA PHE A 26 -1.65 17.37 -4.04
C PHE A 26 -1.21 18.76 -4.50
N VAL A 27 -1.35 19.77 -3.63
CA VAL A 27 -0.96 21.14 -3.95
C VAL A 27 0.57 21.25 -4.05
N HIS A 28 1.32 20.65 -3.13
CA HIS A 28 2.78 20.65 -3.12
C HIS A 28 3.32 20.12 -4.46
N ASP A 29 2.87 18.94 -4.91
CA ASP A 29 3.34 18.33 -6.15
C ASP A 29 3.09 19.21 -7.37
N ASN A 30 1.94 19.89 -7.41
CA ASN A 30 1.61 20.78 -8.51
C ASN A 30 2.38 22.10 -8.44
N ILE A 31 2.66 22.64 -7.26
CA ILE A 31 3.52 23.82 -7.09
C ILE A 31 4.96 23.47 -7.46
N SER A 32 5.49 22.32 -7.03
CA SER A 32 6.85 21.87 -7.37
C SER A 32 7.05 21.68 -8.87
N LYS A 33 6.00 21.29 -9.62
CA LYS A 33 6.07 21.21 -11.08
C LYS A 33 6.34 22.57 -11.74
N ASN A 34 5.91 23.68 -11.12
CA ASN A 34 6.03 25.02 -11.70
C ASN A 34 7.46 25.59 -11.66
N SER A 35 8.35 25.07 -10.81
CA SER A 35 9.75 25.49 -10.75
C SER A 35 10.67 24.74 -11.74
N ARG A 36 10.11 23.86 -12.57
CA ARG A 36 10.87 23.05 -13.52
C ARG A 36 11.22 23.90 -14.74
N GLN A 37 12.49 23.87 -15.15
CA GLN A 37 12.92 24.39 -16.43
C GLN A 37 12.60 23.38 -17.54
N PRO A 38 12.00 23.80 -18.67
CA PRO A 38 11.76 22.94 -19.82
C PRO A 38 13.07 22.35 -20.35
N TYR A 39 13.02 21.09 -20.77
CA TYR A 39 14.10 20.46 -21.51
C TYR A 39 13.53 19.65 -22.67
N ALA A 40 14.24 19.63 -23.78
CA ALA A 40 13.84 18.94 -24.99
C ALA A 40 15.06 18.42 -25.75
N VAL A 41 14.82 17.46 -26.65
CA VAL A 41 15.83 17.03 -27.63
C VAL A 41 15.71 17.95 -28.85
N SER A 42 16.83 18.22 -29.54
CA SER A 42 16.80 19.00 -30.79
C SER A 42 15.79 18.41 -31.79
N LYS A 43 15.04 19.28 -32.48
CA LYS A 43 13.98 18.87 -33.42
C LYS A 43 14.49 17.98 -34.55
N ARG A 44 15.74 18.19 -34.97
CA ARG A 44 16.42 17.45 -36.07
C ARG A 44 17.43 16.40 -35.56
N ALA A 45 17.45 16.08 -34.27
CA ALA A 45 18.39 15.10 -33.72
C ALA A 45 18.18 13.72 -34.36
N GLY A 46 19.25 13.14 -34.92
CA GLY A 46 19.20 11.83 -35.60
C GLY A 46 18.46 11.86 -36.94
N HIS A 47 18.22 13.05 -37.52
CA HIS A 47 17.49 13.28 -38.77
C HIS A 47 18.27 14.04 -39.85
N GLN A 48 19.52 14.40 -39.59
CA GLN A 48 20.33 15.23 -40.50
C GLN A 48 21.07 14.42 -41.57
N THR A 49 20.94 13.09 -41.58
CA THR A 49 21.55 12.20 -42.58
C THR A 49 20.65 12.06 -43.80
N SER A 50 21.18 12.06 -45.02
CA SER A 50 20.41 11.85 -46.27
C SER A 50 20.09 10.36 -46.54
N ALA A 51 19.68 9.62 -45.50
CA ALA A 51 19.54 8.17 -45.57
C ALA A 51 18.26 7.73 -46.27
N GLU A 52 18.36 6.69 -47.11
CA GLU A 52 17.22 6.13 -47.85
C GLU A 52 17.21 4.62 -47.77
N SER A 53 16.02 4.01 -47.86
CA SER A 53 15.93 2.54 -47.80
C SER A 53 16.38 1.94 -49.13
N TRP A 54 17.25 0.94 -49.07
CA TRP A 54 17.64 0.18 -50.26
C TRP A 54 16.55 -0.78 -50.76
N GLY A 55 15.43 -0.90 -50.05
CA GLY A 55 14.32 -1.78 -50.42
C GLY A 55 14.62 -3.27 -50.21
N THR A 56 13.93 -4.12 -50.97
CA THR A 56 14.09 -5.58 -50.95
C THR A 56 15.21 -6.06 -51.88
N GLY A 57 15.56 -7.33 -51.80
CA GLY A 57 16.48 -7.96 -52.77
C GLY A 57 17.98 -7.79 -52.48
N ARG A 58 18.35 -7.24 -51.31
CA ARG A 58 19.75 -7.04 -50.91
C ARG A 58 20.18 -7.81 -49.66
N ALA A 59 19.44 -8.86 -49.28
CA ALA A 59 19.67 -9.68 -48.07
C ALA A 59 19.83 -8.88 -46.76
N VAL A 60 19.19 -7.72 -46.67
CA VAL A 60 19.36 -6.76 -45.58
C VAL A 60 18.00 -6.12 -45.24
N SER A 61 17.81 -5.68 -43.98
CA SER A 61 16.57 -5.04 -43.53
C SER A 61 16.27 -3.72 -44.27
N ARG A 62 14.98 -3.42 -44.45
CA ARG A 62 14.47 -2.24 -45.20
C ARG A 62 14.58 -0.90 -44.44
N ILE A 63 15.47 -0.81 -43.45
CA ILE A 63 15.73 0.43 -42.70
C ILE A 63 16.47 1.41 -43.62
N PRO A 64 16.18 2.72 -43.57
CA PRO A 64 16.96 3.73 -44.30
C PRO A 64 18.46 3.68 -43.96
N ARG A 65 19.32 3.71 -44.99
CA ARG A 65 20.77 3.59 -44.89
C ARG A 65 21.46 4.84 -45.43
N VAL A 66 22.57 5.21 -44.80
CA VAL A 66 23.37 6.35 -45.24
C VAL A 66 23.98 6.04 -46.62
N PRO A 67 23.81 6.90 -47.63
CA PRO A 67 24.36 6.67 -48.97
C PRO A 67 25.88 6.90 -49.02
N GLY A 68 26.49 6.62 -50.18
CA GLY A 68 27.92 6.80 -50.43
C GLY A 68 28.77 5.57 -50.13
N GLY A 69 30.09 5.77 -50.09
CA GLY A 69 31.10 4.74 -49.83
C GLY A 69 32.34 5.32 -49.14
N GLY A 70 33.35 4.49 -48.90
CA GLY A 70 34.66 4.92 -48.35
C GLY A 70 34.69 5.22 -46.84
N THR A 71 33.56 5.51 -46.19
CA THR A 71 33.50 5.71 -44.73
C THR A 71 32.80 4.55 -44.02
N HIS A 72 33.17 4.29 -42.76
CA HIS A 72 32.47 3.29 -41.93
C HIS A 72 30.99 3.59 -41.71
N ARG A 73 30.55 4.84 -41.93
CA ARG A 73 29.16 5.25 -41.75
C ARG A 73 28.28 4.92 -42.96
N ALA A 74 28.85 4.84 -44.16
CA ALA A 74 28.14 4.47 -45.37
C ALA A 74 27.52 3.07 -45.25
N GLY A 75 26.28 2.91 -45.72
CA GLY A 75 25.55 1.64 -45.65
C GLY A 75 24.96 1.29 -44.27
N GLN A 76 25.26 2.04 -43.20
CA GLN A 76 24.67 1.82 -41.88
C GLN A 76 23.22 2.32 -41.79
N GLY A 77 22.41 1.68 -40.95
CA GLY A 77 21.06 2.12 -40.64
C GLY A 77 21.01 3.49 -39.95
N ALA A 78 20.02 4.29 -40.32
CA ALA A 78 19.78 5.65 -39.83
C ALA A 78 18.29 5.89 -39.54
N PHE A 79 17.98 7.05 -38.96
CA PHE A 79 16.65 7.53 -38.56
C PHE A 79 15.86 6.69 -37.53
N GLY A 80 15.94 5.37 -37.57
CA GLY A 80 15.24 4.47 -36.66
C GLY A 80 15.68 4.61 -35.22
N ASN A 81 14.73 4.46 -34.28
CA ASN A 81 15.01 4.47 -32.84
C ASN A 81 15.86 3.28 -32.36
N MET A 82 15.87 2.19 -33.13
CA MET A 82 16.76 1.04 -32.96
C MET A 82 18.17 1.26 -33.53
N CYS A 83 18.39 2.31 -34.34
CA CYS A 83 19.67 2.55 -34.99
C CYS A 83 20.59 3.43 -34.13
N ARG A 84 21.89 3.09 -34.08
CA ARG A 84 22.90 3.95 -33.45
C ARG A 84 22.96 5.31 -34.15
N GLY A 85 22.79 6.39 -33.38
CA GLY A 85 22.73 7.76 -33.91
C GLY A 85 21.41 8.12 -34.62
N GLY A 86 20.40 7.23 -34.60
CA GLY A 86 19.06 7.50 -35.08
C GLY A 86 18.24 8.35 -34.09
N ARG A 87 17.00 8.67 -34.47
CA ARG A 87 16.13 9.51 -33.64
C ARG A 87 15.51 8.71 -32.50
N MET A 88 15.37 9.30 -31.33
CA MET A 88 14.60 8.69 -30.24
C MET A 88 13.11 8.62 -30.59
N PHE A 89 12.41 7.55 -30.20
CA PHE A 89 10.95 7.48 -30.28
C PHE A 89 10.31 8.48 -29.30
N ALA A 90 9.27 9.19 -29.75
CA ALA A 90 8.58 10.23 -28.98
C ALA A 90 9.53 11.19 -28.23
N PRO A 91 10.39 11.94 -28.96
CA PRO A 91 11.41 12.76 -28.33
C PRO A 91 10.77 13.86 -27.47
N THR A 92 11.36 14.17 -26.32
CA THR A 92 10.84 15.20 -25.41
C THR A 92 10.73 16.54 -26.13
N LYS A 93 9.55 17.15 -26.02
CA LYS A 93 9.21 18.41 -26.70
C LYS A 93 9.10 19.56 -25.71
N ILE A 94 9.37 20.77 -26.21
CA ILE A 94 9.27 22.00 -25.43
C ILE A 94 7.85 22.25 -24.92
N TRP A 95 6.82 21.90 -25.72
CA TRP A 95 5.40 22.10 -25.39
C TRP A 95 4.81 21.07 -24.43
N ARG A 96 5.63 20.21 -23.81
CA ARG A 96 5.16 19.38 -22.69
C ARG A 96 4.54 20.31 -21.64
N ARG A 97 3.39 19.93 -21.08
CA ARG A 97 2.75 20.73 -20.01
C ARG A 97 3.59 20.65 -18.73
N TRP A 98 4.56 21.56 -18.55
CA TRP A 98 5.43 21.64 -17.37
C TRP A 98 4.70 22.22 -16.17
N HIS A 99 4.02 23.34 -16.39
CA HIS A 99 3.32 24.08 -15.36
C HIS A 99 1.93 23.50 -15.07
N ARG A 100 1.45 23.71 -13.84
CA ARG A 100 0.13 23.35 -13.35
C ARG A 100 -0.50 24.58 -12.71
N LYS A 101 -1.66 24.98 -13.25
CA LYS A 101 -2.55 25.95 -12.60
C LYS A 101 -3.22 25.24 -11.42
N ILE A 102 -3.26 25.92 -10.29
CA ILE A 102 -3.81 25.39 -9.04
C ILE A 102 -4.75 26.46 -8.50
N ASN A 103 -5.91 26.02 -8.00
CA ASN A 103 -6.91 26.90 -7.44
C ASN A 103 -6.35 27.65 -6.24
N VAL A 104 -6.61 28.96 -6.18
CA VAL A 104 -6.07 29.83 -5.12
C VAL A 104 -6.59 29.40 -3.74
N ASN A 105 -7.87 29.03 -3.64
CA ASN A 105 -8.44 28.55 -2.38
C ASN A 105 -7.83 27.22 -1.92
N GLN A 106 -7.53 26.29 -2.83
CA GLN A 106 -6.80 25.06 -2.48
C GLN A 106 -5.37 25.36 -1.98
N LYS A 107 -4.68 26.31 -2.61
CA LYS A 107 -3.36 26.77 -2.13
C LYS A 107 -3.44 27.38 -0.74
N ARG A 108 -4.43 28.23 -0.49
CA ARG A 108 -4.65 28.87 0.82
C ARG A 108 -4.98 27.83 1.90
N TYR A 109 -5.84 26.85 1.61
CA TYR A 109 -6.13 25.73 2.50
C TYR A 109 -4.84 24.95 2.82
N ALA A 110 -4.09 24.52 1.80
CA ALA A 110 -2.86 23.76 2.02
C ALA A 110 -1.88 24.49 2.94
N VAL A 111 -1.73 25.82 2.77
CA VAL A 111 -0.89 26.64 3.64
C VAL A 111 -1.45 26.70 5.07
N ALA A 112 -2.75 26.94 5.25
CA ALA A 112 -3.38 26.95 6.57
C ALA A 112 -3.21 25.60 7.29
N SER A 113 -3.43 24.49 6.58
CA SER A 113 -3.21 23.14 7.12
C SER A 113 -1.73 22.88 7.49
N ALA A 114 -0.78 23.43 6.73
CA ALA A 114 0.64 23.28 7.03
C ALA A 114 1.06 24.10 8.26
N ILE A 115 0.46 25.28 8.43
CA ILE A 115 0.64 26.12 9.62
C ILE A 115 0.04 25.42 10.85
N ALA A 116 -1.20 24.93 10.78
CA ALA A 116 -1.83 24.17 11.86
C ALA A 116 -1.00 22.94 12.27
N ALA A 117 -0.47 22.19 11.31
CA ALA A 117 0.38 21.04 11.61
C ALA A 117 1.70 21.42 12.33
N SER A 118 2.19 22.65 12.17
CA SER A 118 3.39 23.12 12.87
C SER A 118 3.15 23.42 14.35
N ALA A 119 1.91 23.64 14.77
CA ALA A 119 1.57 23.85 16.17
C ALA A 119 1.49 22.54 16.98
N VAL A 120 1.42 21.39 16.31
CA VAL A 120 1.24 20.09 16.96
C VAL A 120 2.59 19.37 17.14
N PRO A 121 3.10 19.20 18.37
CA PRO A 121 4.42 18.60 18.62
C PRO A 121 4.58 17.20 18.01
N SER A 122 3.54 16.37 18.10
CA SER A 122 3.58 14.99 17.58
C SER A 122 3.82 14.93 16.08
N LEU A 123 3.24 15.86 15.30
CA LEU A 123 3.46 15.94 13.86
C LEU A 123 4.86 16.47 13.53
N VAL A 124 5.37 17.42 14.32
CA VAL A 124 6.72 17.98 14.15
C VAL A 124 7.80 16.95 14.45
N MET A 125 7.61 16.16 15.51
CA MET A 125 8.47 15.04 15.85
C MET A 125 8.36 13.91 14.83
N ALA A 126 7.15 13.55 14.37
CA ALA A 126 6.95 12.52 13.35
C ALA A 126 7.61 12.86 12.01
N ARG A 127 7.65 14.15 11.64
CA ARG A 127 8.42 14.61 10.47
C ARG A 127 9.93 14.42 10.64
N GLY A 128 10.40 14.31 11.89
CA GLY A 128 11.77 14.04 12.25
C GLY A 128 12.57 15.27 12.69
N HIS A 129 11.94 16.30 13.23
CA HIS A 129 12.67 17.40 13.89
C HIS A 129 13.11 17.01 15.31
N ARG A 130 14.26 17.51 15.76
CA ARG A 130 14.71 17.37 17.17
C ARG A 130 14.19 18.56 17.98
N ILE A 131 13.10 18.35 18.72
CA ILE A 131 12.39 19.40 19.46
C ILE A 131 12.28 19.13 20.98
N GLU A 132 13.02 18.16 21.50
CA GLU A 132 12.94 17.72 22.91
C GLU A 132 13.27 18.83 23.92
N ALA A 133 14.16 19.75 23.56
CA ALA A 133 14.57 20.88 24.41
C ALA A 133 13.77 22.17 24.15
N VAL A 134 12.80 22.14 23.24
CA VAL A 134 11.97 23.31 22.90
C VAL A 134 10.86 23.44 23.95
N PRO A 135 10.67 24.63 24.56
CA PRO A 135 9.75 24.78 25.70
C PRO A 135 8.28 24.64 25.33
N GLU A 136 7.87 25.12 24.15
CA GLU A 136 6.48 25.11 23.72
C GLU A 136 6.35 25.05 22.19
N MET A 137 5.16 24.66 21.72
CA MET A 137 4.77 24.72 20.31
C MET A 137 3.34 25.26 20.21
N PRO A 138 3.05 26.21 19.30
CA PRO A 138 3.99 26.88 18.38
C PRO A 138 4.98 27.79 19.12
N LEU A 139 6.26 27.77 18.71
CA LEU A 139 7.30 28.57 19.37
C LEU A 139 7.27 30.03 18.87
N VAL A 140 7.04 30.97 19.79
CA VAL A 140 7.06 32.41 19.53
C VAL A 140 8.23 33.06 20.27
N ILE A 141 8.99 33.90 19.58
CA ILE A 141 10.16 34.63 20.11
C ILE A 141 9.97 36.14 19.96
N SER A 142 10.66 36.91 20.79
CA SER A 142 10.59 38.37 20.76
C SER A 142 11.09 38.97 19.44
N ASP A 143 10.54 40.12 19.06
CA ASP A 143 10.93 40.83 17.83
C ASP A 143 12.38 41.35 17.85
N ALA A 144 13.03 41.36 19.02
CA ALA A 144 14.45 41.68 19.15
C ALA A 144 15.34 40.79 18.24
N VAL A 145 14.88 39.58 17.93
CA VAL A 145 15.59 38.65 17.06
C VAL A 145 15.64 39.14 15.61
N GLU A 146 14.71 39.99 15.16
CA GLU A 146 14.73 40.59 13.81
C GLU A 146 15.94 41.52 13.57
N SER A 147 16.47 42.12 14.64
CA SER A 147 17.63 43.03 14.62
C SER A 147 18.98 42.31 14.60
N VAL A 148 19.00 40.97 14.72
CA VAL A 148 20.25 40.19 14.73
C VAL A 148 20.88 40.19 13.34
N GLU A 149 22.12 40.70 13.25
CA GLU A 149 22.87 40.81 12.00
C GLU A 149 23.90 39.69 11.78
N LYS A 150 24.55 39.24 12.86
CA LYS A 150 25.65 38.28 12.80
C LYS A 150 25.16 36.85 12.99
N THR A 151 25.72 35.93 12.21
CA THR A 151 25.43 34.48 12.29
C THR A 151 25.76 33.90 13.67
N SER A 152 26.80 34.40 14.34
CA SER A 152 27.16 34.01 15.70
C SER A 152 26.06 34.35 16.72
N GLY A 153 25.43 35.53 16.57
CA GLY A 153 24.27 35.93 17.37
C GLY A 153 23.07 35.01 17.12
N ALA A 154 22.79 34.70 15.85
CA ALA A 154 21.73 33.78 15.46
C ALA A 154 21.90 32.38 16.06
N ILE A 155 23.13 31.85 16.08
CA ILE A 155 23.46 30.56 16.71
C ILE A 155 23.21 30.61 18.22
N LYS A 156 23.60 31.70 18.90
CA LYS A 156 23.34 31.88 20.34
C LYS A 156 21.84 31.83 20.65
N VAL A 157 21.03 32.54 19.87
CA VAL A 157 19.57 32.52 20.02
C VAL A 157 19.01 31.11 19.85
N LEU A 158 19.42 30.38 18.80
CA LEU A 158 18.96 29.00 18.56
C LEU A 158 19.34 28.04 19.69
N LYS A 159 20.51 28.24 20.32
CA LYS A 159 20.93 27.45 21.48
C LYS A 159 20.08 27.76 22.72
N GLN A 160 19.80 29.04 22.98
CA GLN A 160 19.00 29.47 24.12
C GLN A 160 17.56 28.94 24.05
N ILE A 161 16.95 28.90 22.87
CA ILE A 161 15.57 28.41 22.68
C ILE A 161 15.47 26.88 22.51
N GLY A 162 16.58 26.14 22.60
CA GLY A 162 16.59 24.68 22.43
C GLY A 162 16.41 24.17 21.00
N ALA A 163 16.45 25.05 19.99
CA ALA A 163 16.28 24.70 18.57
C ALA A 163 17.57 24.26 17.85
N TYR A 164 18.73 24.51 18.45
CA TYR A 164 20.03 24.20 17.86
C TYR A 164 20.30 22.71 17.58
N PRO A 165 19.82 21.74 18.39
CA PRO A 165 19.98 20.31 18.08
C PRO A 165 19.42 19.89 16.71
N ASP A 166 18.36 20.55 16.24
CA ASP A 166 17.80 20.31 14.90
C ASP A 166 18.69 20.87 13.79
N VAL A 167 19.38 21.98 14.05
CA VAL A 167 20.37 22.59 13.16
C VAL A 167 21.64 21.75 13.08
N GLU A 168 22.13 21.24 14.20
CA GLU A 168 23.27 20.31 14.23
C GLU A 168 22.96 19.05 13.41
N LYS A 169 21.77 18.46 13.60
CA LYS A 169 21.30 17.35 12.77
C LYS A 169 21.30 17.68 11.28
N ALA A 170 20.93 18.91 10.90
CA ALA A 170 20.95 19.32 9.51
C ALA A 170 22.38 19.52 8.97
N LYS A 171 23.28 20.08 9.78
CA LYS A 171 24.71 20.23 9.48
C LYS A 171 25.37 18.88 9.23
N ASP A 172 25.18 17.91 10.14
CA ASP A 172 25.80 16.58 10.05
C ASP A 172 25.21 15.74 8.90
N SER A 173 23.99 16.05 8.48
CA SER A 173 23.34 15.37 7.36
C SER A 173 23.83 15.76 5.98
N GLN A 174 24.77 16.71 5.87
CA GLN A 174 25.27 17.18 4.59
C GLN A 174 26.08 16.09 3.88
N GLY A 175 25.43 15.40 2.93
CA GLY A 175 26.01 14.29 2.18
C GLY A 175 26.17 14.60 0.69
N ILE A 176 27.08 13.86 0.04
CA ILE A 176 27.22 13.90 -1.42
C ILE A 176 26.07 13.11 -2.07
N ARG A 177 25.33 13.75 -2.98
CA ARG A 177 24.21 13.17 -3.72
C ARG A 177 24.67 12.00 -4.60
N PRO A 178 24.01 10.83 -4.58
CA PRO A 178 24.32 9.76 -5.51
C PRO A 178 23.88 10.07 -6.95
N GLY A 179 24.53 9.42 -7.92
CA GLY A 179 24.17 9.48 -9.34
C GLY A 179 24.52 10.78 -10.08
N LYS A 180 23.85 11.00 -11.22
CA LYS A 180 24.16 12.09 -12.18
C LYS A 180 23.85 13.50 -11.67
N GLY A 181 23.27 13.63 -10.47
CA GLY A 181 23.00 14.93 -9.84
C GLY A 181 24.27 15.71 -9.51
N LYS A 182 25.36 15.00 -9.19
CA LYS A 182 26.67 15.57 -8.86
C LYS A 182 27.21 16.46 -9.98
N MET A 183 27.04 16.02 -11.23
CA MET A 183 27.49 16.73 -12.44
C MET A 183 26.58 17.90 -12.83
N ARG A 184 25.48 18.15 -12.12
CA ARG A 184 24.46 19.14 -12.47
C ARG A 184 24.23 20.14 -11.32
N ASN A 185 25.30 20.62 -10.70
CA ASN A 185 25.29 21.61 -9.60
C ASN A 185 24.41 21.23 -8.41
N ARG A 186 24.22 19.93 -8.15
CA ARG A 186 23.44 19.38 -7.04
C ARG A 186 24.26 18.36 -6.26
N ARG A 187 25.51 18.70 -5.99
CA ARG A 187 26.50 17.81 -5.35
C ARG A 187 26.11 17.46 -3.93
N TYR A 188 25.64 18.43 -3.15
CA TYR A 188 25.27 18.22 -1.75
C TYR A 188 23.75 18.12 -1.55
N ILE A 189 23.34 17.32 -0.57
CA ILE A 189 21.99 17.28 0.00
C ILE A 189 22.13 17.49 1.49
N SER A 190 21.26 18.32 2.07
CA SER A 190 21.11 18.47 3.51
C SER A 190 19.65 18.35 3.89
N ARG A 191 19.40 17.93 5.14
CA ARG A 191 18.06 17.91 5.73
C ARG A 191 17.56 19.34 5.95
N LYS A 192 16.23 19.48 6.05
CA LYS A 192 15.57 20.75 6.36
C LYS A 192 15.41 20.86 7.88
N GLY A 193 16.01 21.89 8.45
CA GLY A 193 15.88 22.24 9.86
C GLY A 193 14.75 23.27 10.08
N PRO A 194 14.86 24.12 11.12
CA PRO A 194 13.80 25.05 11.48
C PRO A 194 13.56 26.09 10.39
N LEU A 195 12.29 26.51 10.27
CA LEU A 195 11.88 27.64 9.44
C LEU A 195 11.62 28.84 10.35
N ILE A 196 12.31 29.95 10.11
CA ILE A 196 12.13 31.18 10.88
C ILE A 196 11.20 32.11 10.11
N VAL A 197 10.11 32.53 10.76
CA VAL A 197 9.12 33.42 10.18
C VAL A 197 9.16 34.78 10.86
N TYR A 198 9.39 35.81 10.06
CA TYR A 198 9.53 37.20 10.48
C TYR A 198 8.42 38.10 9.91
N GLY A 199 8.13 39.19 10.62
CA GLY A 199 7.01 40.09 10.34
C GLY A 199 7.42 41.32 9.55
N THR A 200 8.62 41.85 9.79
CA THR A 200 9.04 43.15 9.24
C THR A 200 9.73 43.00 7.87
N GLU A 201 9.43 43.89 6.93
CA GLU A 201 10.16 43.94 5.67
C GLU A 201 11.58 44.49 5.88
N GLY A 202 12.58 43.94 5.18
CA GLY A 202 13.97 44.37 5.34
C GLY A 202 14.65 43.92 6.64
N ALA A 203 14.04 43.02 7.42
CA ALA A 203 14.60 42.51 8.67
C ALA A 203 16.04 41.98 8.50
N LYS A 204 16.94 42.43 9.39
CA LYS A 204 18.37 42.10 9.35
C LYS A 204 18.66 40.63 9.61
N LEU A 205 17.77 39.97 10.36
CA LEU A 205 17.70 38.53 10.60
C LEU A 205 17.86 37.67 9.33
N VAL A 206 17.35 38.13 8.18
CA VAL A 206 17.48 37.38 6.92
C VAL A 206 18.94 37.10 6.57
N LYS A 207 19.85 38.05 6.83
CA LYS A 207 21.28 37.88 6.58
C LYS A 207 21.93 36.96 7.61
N ALA A 208 21.54 37.09 8.88
CA ALA A 208 22.11 36.32 9.98
C ALA A 208 21.77 34.82 9.90
N PHE A 209 20.56 34.46 9.46
CA PHE A 209 20.10 33.06 9.48
C PHE A 209 20.22 32.32 8.14
N ARG A 210 20.37 33.03 7.01
CA ARG A 210 20.39 32.40 5.66
C ARG A 210 21.51 31.38 5.45
N ASN A 211 22.67 31.56 6.08
CA ASN A 211 23.84 30.70 5.87
C ASN A 211 23.96 29.56 6.90
N ILE A 212 23.01 29.48 7.85
CA ILE A 212 23.02 28.40 8.85
C ILE A 212 22.50 27.11 8.17
N PRO A 213 23.20 25.97 8.29
CA PRO A 213 22.80 24.72 7.64
C PRO A 213 21.37 24.30 7.98
N GLY A 214 20.56 24.02 6.95
CA GLY A 214 19.19 23.53 7.09
C GLY A 214 18.15 24.57 7.51
N VAL A 215 18.56 25.74 8.00
CA VAL A 215 17.65 26.82 8.39
C VAL A 215 17.15 27.54 7.14
N GLU A 216 15.85 27.85 7.13
CA GLU A 216 15.27 28.71 6.11
C GLU A 216 14.55 29.89 6.76
N VAL A 217 14.48 31.00 6.04
CA VAL A 217 13.74 32.19 6.47
C VAL A 217 12.58 32.46 5.53
N ALA A 218 11.46 32.93 6.07
CA ALA A 218 10.29 33.38 5.31
C ALA A 218 9.65 34.59 6.00
N ASN A 219 9.08 35.50 5.21
CA ASN A 219 8.23 36.55 5.76
C ASN A 219 6.78 36.04 5.82
N VAL A 220 6.05 36.38 6.87
CA VAL A 220 4.68 35.93 7.13
C VAL A 220 3.70 36.25 5.99
N GLU A 221 3.89 37.35 5.27
CA GLU A 221 2.99 37.79 4.20
C GLU A 221 3.15 36.97 2.91
N ARG A 222 4.31 36.32 2.76
CA ARG A 222 4.71 35.53 1.57
C ARG A 222 5.09 34.10 1.94
N LEU A 223 4.31 33.48 2.83
CA LEU A 223 4.48 32.08 3.19
C LEU A 223 4.27 31.16 1.98
N ASN A 224 5.26 30.30 1.74
CA ASN A 224 5.24 29.34 0.64
C ASN A 224 5.06 27.92 1.18
N LEU A 225 4.10 27.18 0.63
CA LEU A 225 3.86 25.78 0.98
C LEU A 225 5.11 24.91 0.82
N LEU A 226 5.96 25.16 -0.17
CA LEU A 226 7.19 24.39 -0.38
C LEU A 226 8.19 24.52 0.78
N LYS A 227 8.14 25.65 1.51
CA LYS A 227 8.94 25.86 2.72
C LYS A 227 8.24 25.31 3.95
N LEU A 228 6.92 25.42 4.05
CA LEU A 228 6.15 24.94 5.21
C LEU A 228 6.06 23.40 5.25
N ALA A 229 5.87 22.76 4.10
CA ALA A 229 5.79 21.31 3.95
C ALA A 229 6.75 20.81 2.86
N PRO A 230 8.08 20.87 3.07
CA PRO A 230 9.04 20.36 2.09
C PRO A 230 8.80 18.88 1.82
N GLY A 231 8.62 18.53 0.55
CA GLY A 231 8.32 17.16 0.12
C GLY A 231 6.84 16.76 0.28
N GLY A 232 5.95 17.72 0.56
CA GLY A 232 4.53 17.45 0.83
C GLY A 232 4.26 16.93 2.25
N HIS A 233 5.30 16.76 3.06
CA HIS A 233 5.18 16.27 4.44
C HIS A 233 4.93 17.43 5.42
N LEU A 234 3.83 17.34 6.15
CA LEU A 234 3.37 18.31 7.15
C LEU A 234 4.22 18.28 8.43
N GLY A 235 4.09 19.32 9.26
CA GLY A 235 4.73 19.41 10.57
C GLY A 235 6.19 19.83 10.51
N ARG A 236 6.54 20.87 9.74
CA ARG A 236 7.89 21.45 9.85
C ARG A 236 8.01 22.21 11.18
N PHE A 237 9.18 22.17 11.81
CA PHE A 237 9.45 23.03 12.96
C PHE A 237 9.56 24.50 12.50
N ILE A 238 8.66 25.34 13.00
CA ILE A 238 8.59 26.77 12.65
C ILE A 238 8.78 27.61 13.91
N ILE A 239 9.62 28.62 13.81
CA ILE A 239 9.90 29.60 14.86
C ILE A 239 9.33 30.94 14.39
N TRP A 240 8.43 31.52 15.19
CA TRP A 240 7.73 32.75 14.85
C TRP A 240 8.25 33.92 15.65
N THR A 241 8.52 35.05 15.01
CA THR A 241 8.63 36.33 15.74
C THR A 241 7.24 36.77 16.21
N LYS A 242 7.18 37.49 17.33
CA LYS A 242 5.91 37.98 17.90
C LYS A 242 5.08 38.77 16.87
N SER A 243 5.70 39.74 16.19
CA SER A 243 5.05 40.53 15.14
C SER A 243 4.58 39.69 13.95
N ALA A 244 5.32 38.64 13.56
CA ALA A 244 4.85 37.71 12.53
C ALA A 244 3.62 36.92 12.99
N TYR A 245 3.62 36.50 14.25
CA TYR A 245 2.56 35.68 14.81
C TYR A 245 1.25 36.45 14.90
N GLU A 246 1.27 37.68 15.42
CA GLU A 246 0.09 38.56 15.49
C GLU A 246 -0.48 38.89 14.10
N LYS A 247 0.39 39.01 13.07
CA LYS A 247 -0.06 39.22 11.69
C LYS A 247 -0.85 38.04 11.12
N LEU A 248 -0.74 36.81 11.66
CA LEU A 248 -1.46 35.65 11.12
C LEU A 248 -2.98 35.85 11.13
N ASP A 249 -3.53 36.44 12.19
CA ASP A 249 -4.97 36.70 12.29
C ASP A 249 -5.43 37.72 11.24
N THR A 250 -4.64 38.77 10.97
CA THR A 250 -4.94 39.72 9.90
C THR A 250 -4.89 39.07 8.50
N ILE A 251 -4.00 38.09 8.31
CA ILE A 251 -3.75 37.43 7.02
C ILE A 251 -4.77 36.32 6.73
N TYR A 252 -5.21 35.57 7.74
CA TYR A 252 -6.08 34.42 7.55
C TYR A 252 -7.51 34.63 8.05
N GLY A 253 -7.74 35.59 8.95
CA GLY A 253 -9.02 35.77 9.63
C GLY A 253 -9.30 34.64 10.62
N SER A 254 -10.56 34.53 11.04
CA SER A 254 -11.07 33.42 11.85
C SER A 254 -11.97 32.48 11.04
N PHE A 255 -12.65 31.56 11.70
CA PHE A 255 -13.66 30.69 11.09
C PHE A 255 -14.95 31.43 10.71
N ASP A 256 -15.19 32.59 11.32
CA ASP A 256 -16.41 33.39 11.13
C ASP A 256 -16.11 34.79 10.57
N LYS A 257 -14.94 35.37 10.91
CA LYS A 257 -14.51 36.67 10.41
C LYS A 257 -13.64 36.49 9.17
N PRO A 258 -13.98 37.14 8.04
CA PRO A 258 -13.16 37.06 6.84
C PRO A 258 -11.80 37.71 7.04
N SER A 259 -10.81 37.22 6.30
CA SER A 259 -9.46 37.78 6.27
C SER A 259 -9.45 39.22 5.74
N VAL A 260 -8.67 40.08 6.38
CA VAL A 260 -8.44 41.47 5.94
C VAL A 260 -7.57 41.49 4.69
N LYS A 261 -6.45 40.76 4.67
CA LYS A 261 -5.51 40.77 3.53
C LYS A 261 -5.97 39.91 2.35
N LYS A 262 -6.74 38.85 2.59
CA LYS A 262 -7.19 37.93 1.54
C LYS A 262 -8.68 38.14 1.28
N LYS A 263 -8.99 38.98 0.28
CA LYS A 263 -10.37 39.27 -0.14
C LYS A 263 -11.23 38.01 -0.24
N GLY A 264 -12.34 38.00 0.50
CA GLY A 264 -13.35 36.93 0.50
C GLY A 264 -12.85 35.57 1.04
N TYR A 265 -11.74 35.53 1.77
CA TYR A 265 -11.21 34.29 2.35
C TYR A 265 -11.66 34.11 3.79
N VAL A 266 -12.12 32.91 4.12
CA VAL A 266 -12.43 32.44 5.46
C VAL A 266 -11.70 31.12 5.67
N LEU A 267 -11.32 30.81 6.91
CA LEU A 267 -10.69 29.54 7.22
C LEU A 267 -11.61 28.36 6.88
N PRO A 268 -11.05 27.24 6.36
CA PRO A 268 -11.85 26.08 6.03
C PRO A 268 -12.41 25.43 7.30
N ARG A 269 -13.73 25.19 7.31
CA ARG A 269 -14.41 24.46 8.38
C ARG A 269 -14.11 22.96 8.28
N SER A 270 -13.85 22.33 9.42
CA SER A 270 -13.71 20.88 9.51
C SER A 270 -15.06 20.19 9.31
N LYS A 271 -15.04 18.94 8.81
CA LYS A 271 -16.26 18.12 8.71
C LYS A 271 -16.76 17.64 10.07
N MET A 272 -15.83 17.45 11.01
CA MET A 272 -16.08 17.05 12.38
C MET A 272 -15.64 18.17 13.31
N VAL A 273 -16.47 18.50 14.30
CA VAL A 273 -16.11 19.49 15.33
C VAL A 273 -15.06 18.90 16.28
N ASN A 274 -15.24 17.64 16.69
CA ASN A 274 -14.27 16.90 17.49
C ASN A 274 -13.71 15.72 16.68
N ALA A 275 -12.39 15.59 16.62
CA ALA A 275 -11.70 14.51 15.91
C ALA A 275 -11.45 13.25 16.76
N ASP A 276 -11.66 13.34 18.08
CA ASP A 276 -11.48 12.22 19.00
C ASP A 276 -12.68 11.26 18.94
N LEU A 277 -12.62 10.32 17.99
CA LEU A 277 -13.60 9.26 17.86
C LEU A 277 -13.64 8.34 19.08
N GLY A 278 -12.52 8.14 19.77
CA GLY A 278 -12.48 7.30 20.97
C GLY A 278 -13.36 7.88 22.06
N ARG A 279 -13.25 9.18 22.31
CA ARG A 279 -14.12 9.90 23.25
C ARG A 279 -15.59 9.86 22.86
N ILE A 280 -15.91 10.04 21.58
CA ILE A 280 -17.30 9.99 21.10
C ILE A 280 -17.88 8.58 21.24
N ILE A 281 -17.13 7.55 20.81
CA ILE A 281 -17.57 6.16 20.88
C ILE A 281 -17.76 5.73 22.33
N ASN A 282 -16.89 6.14 23.23
CA ASN A 282 -16.92 5.76 24.64
C ASN A 282 -17.80 6.68 25.51
N SER A 283 -18.55 7.61 24.92
CA SER A 283 -19.47 8.46 25.67
C SER A 283 -20.70 7.66 26.11
N ASP A 284 -21.28 8.03 27.24
CA ASP A 284 -22.41 7.31 27.84
C ASP A 284 -23.63 7.29 26.91
N GLU A 285 -23.84 8.35 26.14
CA GLU A 285 -24.94 8.46 25.17
C GLU A 285 -24.80 7.43 24.04
N VAL A 286 -23.57 7.13 23.62
CA VAL A 286 -23.32 6.11 22.60
C VAL A 286 -23.33 4.72 23.23
N GLN A 287 -22.60 4.52 24.32
CA GLN A 287 -22.45 3.20 24.96
C GLN A 287 -23.76 2.66 25.53
N SER A 288 -24.67 3.51 26.01
CA SER A 288 -25.99 3.09 26.50
C SER A 288 -26.89 2.47 25.42
N VAL A 289 -26.70 2.84 24.15
CA VAL A 289 -27.49 2.34 23.02
C VAL A 289 -26.79 1.20 22.27
N VAL A 290 -25.46 1.12 22.35
CA VAL A 290 -24.66 0.09 21.66
C VAL A 290 -24.97 -1.29 22.21
N LYS A 291 -25.28 -2.23 21.31
CA LYS A 291 -25.52 -3.64 21.67
C LYS A 291 -24.24 -4.28 22.20
N PRO A 292 -24.35 -5.24 23.15
CA PRO A 292 -23.18 -5.95 23.66
C PRO A 292 -22.43 -6.67 22.54
N ILE A 293 -21.10 -6.73 22.68
CA ILE A 293 -20.23 -7.36 21.70
C ILE A 293 -20.60 -8.85 21.54
N LYS A 294 -20.83 -9.28 20.30
CA LYS A 294 -21.02 -10.69 19.96
C LYS A 294 -19.68 -11.44 20.07
N LYS A 295 -19.47 -12.15 21.18
CA LYS A 295 -18.21 -12.86 21.47
C LYS A 295 -18.00 -14.13 20.63
N GLU A 296 -19.09 -14.76 20.20
CA GLU A 296 -19.02 -16.02 19.47
C GLU A 296 -18.85 -15.82 17.96
N ILE A 297 -17.63 -16.04 17.47
CA ILE A 297 -17.37 -16.17 16.03
C ILE A 297 -17.28 -17.67 15.71
N LYS A 298 -18.38 -18.25 15.23
CA LYS A 298 -18.40 -19.63 14.75
C LYS A 298 -17.67 -19.72 13.41
N ARG A 299 -16.38 -20.09 13.45
CA ARG A 299 -15.63 -20.43 12.23
C ARG A 299 -16.09 -21.78 11.71
N ALA A 300 -16.14 -21.95 10.39
CA ALA A 300 -16.44 -23.24 9.78
C ALA A 300 -15.32 -24.24 10.15
N PRO A 301 -15.59 -25.29 10.94
CA PRO A 301 -14.60 -26.33 11.17
C PRO A 301 -14.47 -27.19 9.91
N LEU A 302 -13.33 -27.86 9.76
CA LEU A 302 -13.18 -28.89 8.73
C LEU A 302 -14.29 -29.94 8.89
N LYS A 303 -15.10 -30.12 7.85
CA LYS A 303 -16.18 -31.11 7.85
C LYS A 303 -15.58 -32.52 7.84
N LYS A 304 -15.50 -33.15 9.01
CA LYS A 304 -15.05 -34.55 9.14
C LYS A 304 -16.11 -35.47 8.56
N ASN A 305 -15.71 -36.42 7.72
CA ASN A 305 -16.61 -37.43 7.18
C ASN A 305 -17.07 -38.39 8.31
N PRO A 306 -18.37 -38.47 8.65
CA PRO A 306 -18.87 -39.32 9.72
C PRO A 306 -18.64 -40.82 9.46
N LEU A 307 -18.70 -41.27 8.20
CA LEU A 307 -18.52 -42.69 7.87
C LEU A 307 -17.08 -43.16 8.13
N LYS A 308 -16.10 -42.26 8.00
CA LYS A 308 -14.68 -42.56 8.26
C LYS A 308 -14.23 -42.17 9.67
N ASN A 309 -14.94 -41.26 10.35
CA ASN A 309 -14.57 -40.77 11.67
C ASN A 309 -15.64 -41.15 12.71
N LEU A 310 -15.29 -42.08 13.61
CA LEU A 310 -16.20 -42.60 14.63
C LEU A 310 -16.78 -41.49 15.52
N ASN A 311 -15.98 -40.54 16.00
CA ASN A 311 -16.48 -39.47 16.87
C ASN A 311 -17.48 -38.55 16.16
N ALA A 312 -17.27 -38.28 14.87
CA ALA A 312 -18.22 -37.54 14.06
C ALA A 312 -19.51 -38.35 13.82
N MET A 313 -19.41 -39.67 13.61
CA MET A 313 -20.59 -40.56 13.53
C MET A 313 -21.36 -40.58 14.84
N LEU A 314 -20.68 -40.73 15.98
CA LEU A 314 -21.32 -40.82 17.29
C LEU A 314 -22.00 -39.51 17.68
N LYS A 315 -21.45 -38.37 17.27
CA LYS A 315 -22.10 -37.07 17.43
C LYS A 315 -23.40 -36.95 16.62
N LEU A 316 -23.48 -37.60 15.46
CA LEU A 316 -24.69 -37.59 14.62
C LEU A 316 -25.68 -38.70 15.00
N ASN A 317 -25.18 -39.88 15.34
CA ASN A 317 -25.95 -41.06 15.68
C ASN A 317 -25.27 -41.84 16.82
N PRO A 318 -25.70 -41.62 18.07
CA PRO A 318 -25.20 -42.36 19.23
C PRO A 318 -25.42 -43.88 19.15
N TYR A 319 -26.49 -44.33 18.48
CA TYR A 319 -26.80 -45.76 18.30
C TYR A 319 -25.82 -46.47 17.35
N ALA A 320 -25.02 -45.73 16.56
CA ALA A 320 -23.99 -46.35 15.73
C ALA A 320 -22.98 -47.15 16.56
N LYS A 321 -22.74 -46.77 17.83
CA LYS A 321 -21.88 -47.53 18.75
C LYS A 321 -22.44 -48.91 19.08
N THR A 322 -23.72 -48.96 19.43
CA THR A 322 -24.40 -50.21 19.82
C THR A 322 -24.59 -51.11 18.61
N ALA A 323 -25.02 -50.56 17.47
CA ALA A 323 -25.16 -51.31 16.22
C ALA A 323 -23.82 -51.94 15.77
N ARG A 324 -22.72 -51.19 15.82
CA ARG A 324 -21.38 -51.73 15.48
C ARG A 324 -20.90 -52.78 16.48
N ARG A 325 -21.22 -52.64 17.77
CA ARG A 325 -20.91 -53.67 18.78
C ARG A 325 -21.71 -54.94 18.52
N MET A 326 -23.00 -54.81 18.24
CA MET A 326 -23.87 -55.93 17.92
C MET A 326 -23.44 -56.65 16.64
N SER A 327 -23.02 -55.91 15.60
CA SER A 327 -22.53 -56.51 14.36
C SER A 327 -21.24 -57.31 14.58
N LEU A 328 -20.29 -56.78 15.38
CA LEU A 328 -19.04 -57.49 15.71
C LEU A 328 -19.30 -58.77 16.52
N LEU A 329 -20.22 -58.73 17.49
CA LEU A 329 -20.62 -59.91 18.25
C LEU A 329 -21.30 -60.96 17.35
N ALA A 330 -22.20 -60.53 16.47
CA ALA A 330 -22.86 -61.41 15.51
C ALA A 330 -21.87 -62.02 14.50
N GLU A 331 -20.88 -61.26 14.04
CA GLU A 331 -19.83 -61.75 13.14
C GLU A 331 -18.95 -62.80 13.83
N ALA A 332 -18.52 -62.56 15.07
CA ALA A 332 -17.77 -63.55 15.86
C ALA A 332 -18.56 -64.86 16.04
N GLN A 333 -19.87 -64.77 16.27
CA GLN A 333 -20.76 -65.94 16.33
C GLN A 333 -20.89 -66.64 14.97
N ARG A 334 -21.03 -65.89 13.86
CA ARG A 334 -21.10 -66.45 12.50
C ARG A 334 -19.83 -67.19 12.12
N VAL A 335 -18.65 -66.67 12.48
CA VAL A 335 -17.36 -67.34 12.20
C VAL A 335 -17.29 -68.68 12.93
N LYS A 336 -17.67 -68.72 14.21
CA LYS A 336 -17.77 -69.97 14.98
C LYS A 336 -18.75 -70.96 14.35
N ALA A 337 -19.98 -70.52 14.07
CA ALA A 337 -21.01 -71.36 13.46
C ALA A 337 -20.61 -71.86 12.05
N LYS A 338 -19.92 -71.04 11.24
CA LYS A 338 -19.41 -71.44 9.93
C LYS A 338 -18.34 -72.51 10.06
N LYS A 339 -17.42 -72.39 11.03
CA LYS A 339 -16.39 -73.39 11.32
C LYS A 339 -17.03 -74.72 11.73
N GLU A 340 -17.98 -74.69 12.66
CA GLU A 340 -18.74 -75.87 13.09
C GLU A 340 -19.53 -76.53 11.94
N LYS A 341 -20.15 -75.73 11.07
CA LYS A 341 -20.88 -76.23 9.89
C LYS A 341 -19.93 -76.83 8.86
N LEU A 342 -18.74 -76.25 8.67
CA LEU A 342 -17.69 -76.79 7.81
C LEU A 342 -17.17 -78.12 8.36
N ASP A 343 -16.93 -78.21 9.66
CA ASP A 343 -16.46 -79.43 10.33
C ASP A 343 -17.52 -80.55 10.25
N LYS A 344 -18.81 -80.22 10.35
CA LYS A 344 -19.92 -81.18 10.09
C LYS A 344 -19.95 -81.66 8.63
N LYS A 345 -19.71 -80.78 7.66
CA LYS A 345 -19.65 -81.13 6.23
C LYS A 345 -18.39 -81.93 5.85
N ARG A 346 -17.32 -81.83 6.64
CA ARG A 346 -16.06 -82.57 6.46
C ARG A 346 -16.10 -83.98 7.06
N LYS A 347 -17.19 -84.37 7.75
CA LYS A 347 -17.43 -85.78 8.06
C LYS A 347 -17.57 -86.55 6.75
N PRO A 348 -16.91 -87.71 6.59
CA PRO A 348 -16.97 -88.45 5.34
C PRO A 348 -18.41 -88.89 5.07
N ILE A 349 -18.92 -88.51 3.89
CA ILE A 349 -20.17 -89.03 3.32
C ILE A 349 -19.99 -90.56 3.18
N SER A 350 -21.06 -91.33 3.44
CA SER A 350 -20.98 -92.79 3.34
C SER A 350 -20.53 -93.18 1.92
N LYS A 351 -19.76 -94.28 1.80
CA LYS A 351 -19.22 -94.73 0.50
C LYS A 351 -20.34 -94.93 -0.53
N GLU A 352 -21.52 -95.32 -0.06
CA GLU A 352 -22.75 -95.55 -0.82
C GLU A 352 -23.38 -94.25 -1.35
N GLU A 353 -23.48 -93.21 -0.53
CA GLU A 353 -24.00 -91.90 -0.97
C GLU A 353 -23.05 -91.24 -1.97
N ALA A 354 -21.73 -91.40 -1.77
CA ALA A 354 -20.73 -90.89 -2.71
C ALA A 354 -20.76 -91.65 -4.05
N THR A 355 -21.01 -92.96 -4.05
CA THR A 355 -21.20 -93.74 -5.29
C THR A 355 -22.52 -93.42 -5.97
N ALA A 356 -23.61 -93.17 -5.22
CA ALA A 356 -24.90 -92.77 -5.76
C ALA A 356 -24.85 -91.40 -6.45
N ILE A 357 -24.14 -90.43 -5.86
CA ILE A 357 -23.92 -89.11 -6.48
C ILE A 357 -23.06 -89.24 -7.74
N LYS A 358 -22.01 -90.07 -7.70
CA LYS A 358 -21.16 -90.32 -8.88
C LYS A 358 -21.88 -91.11 -9.97
N SER A 359 -22.75 -92.06 -9.62
CA SER A 359 -23.52 -92.85 -10.59
C SER A 359 -24.60 -92.01 -11.25
N ALA A 360 -25.30 -91.15 -10.50
CA ALA A 360 -26.24 -90.19 -11.05
C ALA A 360 -25.55 -89.21 -12.02
N GLY A 361 -24.36 -88.72 -11.66
CA GLY A 361 -23.55 -87.88 -12.55
C GLY A 361 -23.07 -88.61 -13.81
N LYS A 362 -22.63 -89.87 -13.69
CA LYS A 362 -22.22 -90.70 -14.83
C LYS A 362 -23.38 -91.06 -15.76
N ALA A 363 -24.55 -91.40 -15.20
CA ALA A 363 -25.75 -91.71 -15.97
C ALA A 363 -26.18 -90.51 -16.82
N TRP A 364 -26.19 -89.31 -16.23
CA TRP A 364 -26.47 -88.08 -16.98
C TRP A 364 -25.44 -87.84 -18.11
N TYR A 365 -24.15 -88.02 -17.84
CA TYR A 365 -23.12 -87.90 -18.88
C TYR A 365 -23.25 -88.96 -20.00
N GLN A 366 -23.69 -90.18 -19.68
CA GLN A 366 -23.91 -91.23 -20.68
C GLN A 366 -25.06 -90.91 -21.65
N THR A 367 -26.11 -90.22 -21.20
CA THR A 367 -27.20 -89.75 -22.09
C THR A 367 -26.75 -88.70 -23.12
N MET A 368 -25.53 -88.17 -23.03
CA MET A 368 -24.99 -87.13 -23.92
C MET A 368 -23.91 -87.62 -24.91
N ILE A 369 -23.61 -88.92 -25.00
CA ILE A 369 -22.40 -89.42 -25.71
C ILE A 369 -22.63 -90.06 -27.11
N SER A 370 -23.85 -90.30 -27.61
CA SER A 370 -24.02 -90.73 -29.02
C SER A 370 -25.42 -90.51 -29.61
N ASP A 371 -25.52 -89.78 -30.73
CA ASP A 371 -26.73 -89.47 -31.51
C ASP A 371 -27.04 -90.50 -32.63
N SER A 372 -26.70 -91.79 -32.46
CA SER A 372 -27.06 -92.83 -33.43
C SER A 372 -27.68 -94.07 -32.75
N ASP A 373 -28.93 -94.34 -33.13
CA ASP A 373 -29.78 -95.52 -32.99
C ASP A 373 -30.14 -96.05 -31.58
N TYR A 374 -29.51 -95.59 -30.49
CA TYR A 374 -29.90 -95.99 -29.11
C TYR A 374 -30.64 -94.91 -28.30
N THR A 375 -30.72 -93.67 -28.77
CA THR A 375 -31.40 -92.56 -28.07
C THR A 375 -32.92 -92.51 -28.31
N GLU A 376 -33.44 -93.30 -29.24
CA GLU A 376 -34.86 -93.24 -29.61
C GLU A 376 -35.77 -93.79 -28.50
N PHE A 377 -35.32 -94.74 -27.68
CA PHE A 377 -36.18 -95.33 -26.63
C PHE A 377 -36.42 -94.42 -25.41
N GLU A 378 -35.41 -93.68 -24.92
CA GLU A 378 -35.62 -92.75 -23.80
C GLU A 378 -36.37 -91.48 -24.23
N ASN A 379 -36.10 -90.97 -25.45
CA ASN A 379 -36.82 -89.83 -25.99
C ASN A 379 -38.31 -90.15 -26.22
N PHE A 380 -38.65 -91.36 -26.68
CA PHE A 380 -40.05 -91.78 -26.86
C PHE A 380 -40.82 -91.85 -25.54
N SER A 381 -40.23 -92.43 -24.48
CA SER A 381 -40.89 -92.52 -23.18
C SER A 381 -41.16 -91.14 -22.56
N LYS A 382 -40.23 -90.19 -22.72
CA LYS A 382 -40.39 -88.82 -22.24
C LYS A 382 -41.40 -88.02 -23.07
N TRP A 383 -41.45 -88.20 -24.40
CA TRP A 383 -42.44 -87.53 -25.25
C TRP A 383 -43.87 -88.04 -25.03
N LEU A 384 -44.07 -89.35 -24.86
CA LEU A 384 -45.39 -89.92 -24.59
C LEU A 384 -45.92 -89.53 -23.19
N GLY A 385 -45.03 -89.38 -22.19
CA GLY A 385 -45.41 -88.96 -20.84
C GLY A 385 -45.64 -87.47 -20.61
N VAL A 386 -45.32 -86.61 -21.60
CA VAL A 386 -45.47 -85.13 -21.51
C VAL A 386 -46.69 -84.62 -22.30
N SER A 387 -47.33 -85.47 -23.12
CA SER A 387 -48.48 -85.11 -23.96
C SER A 387 -49.84 -85.53 -23.39
N GLN A 388 -50.03 -85.36 -22.07
CA GLN A 388 -51.36 -85.32 -21.44
C GLN A 388 -51.55 -84.01 -20.68
#